data_AF-A0A383C1C1-F1
#
_entry.id   AF-A0A383C1C1-F1
#
_cell.length_a   1.000
_cell.length_b   1.000
_cell.length_c   1.000
_cell.angle_alpha   90.00
_cell.angle_beta   90.00
_cell.angle_gamma   90.00
#
_symmetry.space_group_name_H-M   'P 1'
#
loop_
_entity.id
_entity.type
_entity.pdbx_description
1 polymer ?
#
loop_
_entity_poly.entity_id
_entity_poly.type
_entity_poly.pdbx_seq_one_letter_code
_entity_poly.pdbx_strand_id
1 'polypeptide(L)'
;PEKSETLQSLGNTMSSDYLANLDNELHNVASEDDLMQVLREFRNKEMARITFLDVLNKQPIEISLKQVSALADVLINGAYHWLYQHLAARYGKPQSHNQDMHMYILGMGKLGGKELNFSSDIDLIFTYPEKGETQGGRKSVEHQEFFTKLAQKLIQALNKVTNDGQVYRVDMRLRPFGDSGPLVMHFAALEDYYQDQGRHWERFAMVKARVINDDNSQDVKWLKSILHPFTFRRYLDFTTLDA
;
A
#
# COMPACT_ATOMS: atom_id res chain seq x y z
N PRO A 1 18.82 7.53 -21.04
CA PRO A 1 18.17 8.75 -20.52
C PRO A 1 16.77 8.97 -21.12
N GLU A 2 16.65 9.23 -22.42
CA GLU A 2 15.35 9.50 -23.10
C GLU A 2 14.31 8.37 -22.96
N LYS A 3 14.67 7.10 -23.22
CA LYS A 3 13.72 5.97 -23.06
C LYS A 3 13.18 5.84 -21.63
N SER A 4 13.98 6.17 -20.61
CA SER A 4 13.54 6.08 -19.21
C SER A 4 12.51 7.16 -18.88
N GLU A 5 12.72 8.38 -19.36
CA GLU A 5 11.79 9.51 -19.15
C GLU A 5 10.47 9.30 -19.90
N THR A 6 10.49 8.80 -21.13
CA THR A 6 9.27 8.45 -21.88
C THR A 6 8.46 7.34 -21.20
N LEU A 7 9.14 6.30 -20.68
CA LEU A 7 8.47 5.22 -19.96
C LEU A 7 7.97 5.65 -18.57
N GLN A 8 8.49 6.74 -18.01
CA GLN A 8 8.07 7.29 -16.73
C GLN A 8 6.88 8.25 -16.91
N SER A 9 6.89 9.07 -17.97
CA SER A 9 5.73 9.89 -18.33
C SER A 9 4.51 9.04 -18.70
N LEU A 10 4.69 7.98 -19.50
CA LEU A 10 3.63 7.01 -19.82
C LEU A 10 3.06 6.33 -18.57
N GLY A 11 3.92 5.96 -17.60
CA GLY A 11 3.48 5.37 -16.34
C GLY A 11 2.65 6.34 -15.48
N ASN A 12 3.02 7.62 -15.46
CA ASN A 12 2.28 8.64 -14.72
C ASN A 12 0.91 8.94 -15.36
N THR A 13 0.84 9.06 -16.70
CA THR A 13 -0.44 9.24 -17.41
C THR A 13 -1.37 8.03 -17.24
N MET A 14 -0.84 6.80 -17.29
CA MET A 14 -1.66 5.60 -17.07
C MET A 14 -2.21 5.52 -15.65
N SER A 15 -1.41 5.91 -14.65
CA SER A 15 -1.87 5.93 -13.26
C SER A 15 -3.00 6.94 -13.05
N SER A 16 -2.96 8.11 -13.73
CA SER A 16 -4.05 9.09 -13.64
C SER A 16 -5.34 8.60 -14.30
N ASP A 17 -5.24 7.88 -15.42
CA ASP A 17 -6.42 7.34 -16.11
C ASP A 17 -7.12 6.26 -15.27
N TYR A 18 -6.35 5.34 -14.68
CA TYR A 18 -6.91 4.34 -13.78
C TYR A 18 -7.56 4.97 -12.56
N LEU A 19 -6.92 5.97 -11.95
CA LEU A 19 -7.46 6.65 -10.78
C LEU A 19 -8.80 7.31 -11.10
N ALA A 20 -8.86 8.12 -12.17
CA ALA A 20 -10.09 8.79 -12.58
C ALA A 20 -11.22 7.80 -12.90
N ASN A 21 -10.91 6.69 -13.58
CA ASN A 21 -11.91 5.68 -13.91
C ASN A 21 -12.41 4.93 -12.67
N LEU A 22 -11.51 4.55 -11.75
CA LEU A 22 -11.89 3.88 -10.52
C LEU A 22 -12.71 4.81 -9.61
N ASP A 23 -12.31 6.08 -9.47
CA ASP A 23 -13.05 7.06 -8.67
C ASP A 23 -14.49 7.25 -9.17
N ASN A 24 -14.70 7.22 -10.49
CA ASN A 24 -16.04 7.26 -11.08
C ASN A 24 -16.87 6.01 -10.72
N GLU A 25 -16.26 4.82 -10.74
CA GLU A 25 -16.95 3.58 -10.35
C GLU A 25 -17.24 3.52 -8.83
N LEU A 26 -16.33 4.07 -8.01
CA LEU A 26 -16.48 4.12 -6.55
C LEU A 26 -17.49 5.17 -6.06
N HIS A 27 -17.87 6.15 -6.89
CA HIS A 27 -18.74 7.26 -6.49
C HIS A 27 -20.10 6.82 -5.93
N ASN A 28 -20.66 5.72 -6.47
CA ASN A 28 -21.99 5.22 -6.09
C ASN A 28 -21.93 3.99 -5.16
N VAL A 29 -20.75 3.65 -4.64
CA VAL A 29 -20.57 2.49 -3.76
C VAL A 29 -21.08 2.82 -2.36
N ALA A 30 -22.10 2.09 -1.92
CA ALA A 30 -22.79 2.34 -0.66
C ALA A 30 -22.45 1.34 0.46
N SER A 31 -21.90 0.17 0.11
CA SER A 31 -21.59 -0.89 1.06
C SER A 31 -20.22 -1.53 0.81
N GLU A 32 -19.70 -2.24 1.81
CA GLU A 32 -18.43 -2.97 1.68
C GLU A 32 -18.53 -4.13 0.66
N ASP A 33 -19.71 -4.71 0.48
CA ASP A 33 -19.94 -5.74 -0.54
C ASP A 33 -19.90 -5.13 -1.96
N ASP A 34 -20.52 -3.95 -2.15
CA ASP A 34 -20.43 -3.21 -3.41
C ASP A 34 -18.98 -2.80 -3.71
N LEU A 35 -18.23 -2.35 -2.70
CA LEU A 35 -16.81 -2.02 -2.84
C LEU A 35 -16.03 -3.24 -3.34
N MET A 36 -16.24 -4.40 -2.72
CA MET A 36 -15.58 -5.63 -3.12
C MET A 36 -15.89 -6.01 -4.56
N GLN A 37 -17.15 -5.89 -4.98
CA GLN A 37 -17.55 -6.17 -6.35
C GLN A 37 -16.86 -5.23 -7.35
N VAL A 38 -16.97 -3.91 -7.14
CA VAL A 38 -16.39 -2.89 -8.04
C VAL A 38 -14.88 -3.06 -8.19
N LEU A 39 -14.15 -3.29 -7.08
CA LEU A 39 -12.69 -3.50 -7.15
C LEU A 39 -12.31 -4.72 -8.00
N ARG A 40 -13.10 -5.80 -7.97
CA ARG A 40 -12.84 -7.02 -8.75
C ARG A 40 -13.19 -6.83 -10.21
N GLU A 41 -14.33 -6.22 -10.50
CA GLU A 41 -14.76 -5.92 -11.87
C GLU A 41 -13.74 -5.01 -12.57
N PHE A 42 -13.32 -3.92 -11.90
CA PHE A 42 -12.31 -3.00 -12.42
C PHE A 42 -10.98 -3.71 -12.68
N ARG A 43 -10.50 -4.48 -11.69
CA ARG A 43 -9.26 -5.25 -11.82
C ARG A 43 -9.34 -6.23 -12.99
N ASN A 44 -10.43 -6.98 -13.12
CA ASN A 44 -10.59 -7.98 -14.17
C ASN A 44 -10.64 -7.35 -15.57
N LYS A 45 -11.36 -6.23 -15.71
CA LYS A 45 -11.43 -5.45 -16.95
C LYS A 45 -10.06 -4.95 -17.38
N GLU A 46 -9.30 -4.31 -16.49
CA GLU A 46 -7.98 -3.77 -16.83
C GLU A 46 -6.96 -4.89 -17.05
N MET A 47 -6.99 -5.97 -16.26
CA MET A 47 -6.12 -7.12 -16.49
C MET A 47 -6.40 -7.82 -17.82
N ALA A 48 -7.66 -7.90 -18.25
CA ALA A 48 -8.01 -8.39 -19.58
C ALA A 48 -7.45 -7.50 -20.69
N ARG A 49 -7.52 -6.17 -20.52
CA ARG A 49 -6.94 -5.19 -21.45
C ARG A 49 -5.42 -5.33 -21.56
N ILE A 50 -4.71 -5.44 -20.43
CA ILE A 50 -3.26 -5.64 -20.41
C ILE A 50 -2.90 -6.98 -21.07
N THR A 51 -3.60 -8.07 -20.71
CA THR A 51 -3.38 -9.41 -21.29
C THR A 51 -3.56 -9.40 -22.80
N PHE A 52 -4.58 -8.72 -23.31
CA PHE A 52 -4.84 -8.60 -24.75
C PHE A 52 -3.66 -7.94 -25.49
N LEU A 53 -3.10 -6.87 -24.92
CA LEU A 53 -1.93 -6.19 -25.49
C LEU A 53 -0.68 -7.08 -25.46
N ASP A 54 -0.48 -7.83 -24.38
CA ASP A 54 0.67 -8.74 -24.22
C ASP A 54 0.60 -9.92 -25.19
N VAL A 55 -0.54 -10.61 -25.27
CA VAL A 55 -0.73 -11.80 -26.14
C VAL A 55 -0.57 -11.45 -27.62
N LEU A 56 -0.97 -10.24 -28.01
CA LEU A 56 -0.84 -9.75 -29.38
C LEU A 56 0.52 -9.08 -29.68
N ASN A 57 1.47 -9.11 -28.72
CA ASN A 57 2.76 -8.43 -28.80
C ASN A 57 2.63 -6.94 -29.18
N LYS A 58 1.57 -6.28 -28.68
CA LYS A 58 1.29 -4.85 -28.92
C LYS A 58 1.96 -3.93 -27.90
N GLN A 59 2.60 -4.49 -26.87
CA GLN A 59 3.40 -3.74 -25.92
C GLN A 59 4.62 -4.55 -25.43
N PRO A 60 5.72 -3.87 -25.04
CA PRO A 60 6.83 -4.50 -24.33
C PRO A 60 6.44 -4.97 -22.93
N ILE A 61 7.13 -5.98 -22.41
CA ILE A 61 6.88 -6.53 -21.06
C ILE A 61 7.08 -5.48 -19.97
N GLU A 62 8.00 -4.53 -20.14
CA GLU A 62 8.27 -3.46 -19.18
C GLU A 62 7.07 -2.51 -19.02
N ILE A 63 6.27 -2.33 -20.08
CA ILE A 63 5.02 -1.57 -20.03
C ILE A 63 3.96 -2.36 -19.27
N SER A 64 3.84 -3.66 -19.54
CA SER A 64 2.90 -4.53 -18.83
C SER A 64 3.15 -4.55 -17.33
N LEU A 65 4.41 -4.74 -16.90
CA LEU A 65 4.80 -4.71 -15.49
C LEU A 65 4.41 -3.39 -14.81
N LYS A 66 4.66 -2.25 -15.48
CA LYS A 66 4.26 -0.93 -14.98
C LYS A 66 2.74 -0.77 -14.89
N GLN A 67 2.00 -1.25 -15.88
CA GLN A 67 0.53 -1.20 -15.88
C GLN A 67 -0.07 -2.03 -14.75
N VAL A 68 0.42 -3.26 -14.54
CA VAL A 68 -0.04 -4.13 -13.46
C VAL A 68 0.28 -3.50 -12.10
N SER A 69 1.49 -2.94 -11.93
CA SER A 69 1.84 -2.23 -10.70
C SER A 69 1.01 -0.97 -10.45
N ALA A 70 0.76 -0.15 -11.48
CA ALA A 70 -0.08 1.04 -11.36
C ALA A 70 -1.54 0.69 -11.03
N LEU A 71 -2.07 -0.38 -11.63
CA LEU A 71 -3.40 -0.89 -11.31
C LEU A 71 -3.50 -1.34 -9.86
N ALA A 72 -2.49 -2.05 -9.34
CA ALA A 72 -2.43 -2.45 -7.94
C ALA A 72 -2.42 -1.23 -7.00
N ASP A 73 -1.58 -0.24 -7.27
CA ASP A 73 -1.51 1.00 -6.48
C ASP A 73 -2.88 1.71 -6.41
N VAL A 74 -3.56 1.85 -7.55
CA VAL A 74 -4.86 2.53 -7.65
C VAL A 74 -5.95 1.76 -6.90
N LEU A 75 -6.02 0.44 -7.04
CA LEU A 75 -7.00 -0.39 -6.33
C LEU A 75 -6.78 -0.38 -4.81
N ILE A 76 -5.52 -0.46 -4.36
CA ILE A 76 -5.17 -0.38 -2.94
C ILE A 76 -5.56 0.99 -2.37
N ASN A 77 -5.20 2.07 -3.07
CA ASN A 77 -5.51 3.43 -2.63
C ASN A 77 -7.02 3.72 -2.65
N GLY A 78 -7.75 3.33 -3.70
CA GLY A 78 -9.19 3.54 -3.79
C GLY A 78 -9.94 2.81 -2.66
N ALA A 79 -9.59 1.54 -2.42
CA ALA A 79 -10.14 0.76 -1.31
C ALA A 79 -9.82 1.39 0.05
N TYR A 80 -8.56 1.81 0.26
CA TYR A 80 -8.14 2.47 1.48
C TYR A 80 -8.95 3.74 1.76
N HIS A 81 -9.06 4.65 0.80
CA HIS A 81 -9.77 5.92 1.00
C HIS A 81 -11.25 5.70 1.28
N TRP A 82 -11.91 4.80 0.54
CA TRP A 82 -13.33 4.50 0.76
C TRP A 82 -13.56 3.94 2.17
N LEU A 83 -12.73 2.97 2.60
CA LEU A 83 -12.85 2.34 3.92
C LEU A 83 -12.51 3.31 5.06
N TYR A 84 -11.51 4.18 4.86
CA TYR A 84 -11.14 5.21 5.84
C TYR A 84 -12.32 6.15 6.10
N GLN A 85 -12.97 6.66 5.05
CA GLN A 85 -14.12 7.56 5.21
C GLN A 85 -15.30 6.88 5.91
N HIS A 86 -15.58 5.61 5.58
CA HIS A 86 -16.66 4.85 6.22
C HIS A 86 -16.39 4.57 7.70
N LEU A 87 -15.16 4.22 8.07
CA LEU A 87 -14.79 4.05 9.48
C LEU A 87 -14.78 5.39 10.22
N ALA A 88 -14.30 6.46 9.59
CA ALA A 88 -14.27 7.81 10.15
C ALA A 88 -15.69 8.33 10.48
N ALA A 89 -16.68 8.05 9.64
CA ALA A 89 -18.07 8.42 9.92
C ALA A 89 -18.62 7.78 11.21
N ARG A 90 -18.11 6.59 11.58
CA ARG A 90 -18.54 5.88 12.79
C ARG A 90 -17.71 6.26 14.02
N TYR A 91 -16.40 6.19 13.89
CA TYR A 91 -15.45 6.30 15.00
C TYR A 91 -14.83 7.68 15.15
N GLY A 92 -15.03 8.57 14.18
CA GLY A 92 -14.29 9.82 14.09
C GLY A 92 -12.95 9.61 13.39
N LYS A 93 -12.23 10.69 13.16
CA LYS A 93 -10.96 10.68 12.44
C LYS A 93 -9.79 10.59 13.43
N PRO A 94 -8.80 9.73 13.19
CA PRO A 94 -7.49 9.86 13.82
C PRO A 94 -6.93 11.26 13.53
N GLN A 95 -6.38 11.95 14.53
CA GLN A 95 -5.84 13.30 14.36
C GLN A 95 -4.52 13.50 15.09
N SER A 96 -3.63 14.28 14.48
CA SER A 96 -2.42 14.83 15.09
C SER A 96 -2.44 16.34 14.93
N HIS A 97 -2.28 17.11 16.00
CA HIS A 97 -2.23 18.58 15.94
C HIS A 97 -3.40 19.20 15.14
N ASN A 98 -4.61 18.67 15.30
CA ASN A 98 -5.84 19.05 14.57
C ASN A 98 -5.80 18.80 13.05
N GLN A 99 -4.88 17.97 12.56
CA GLN A 99 -4.84 17.47 11.18
C GLN A 99 -5.24 16.01 11.14
N ASP A 100 -5.97 15.62 10.09
CA ASP A 100 -6.34 14.23 9.87
C ASP A 100 -5.09 13.38 9.67
N MET A 101 -5.04 12.25 10.37
CA MET A 101 -3.92 11.31 10.32
C MET A 101 -4.27 10.10 9.46
N HIS A 102 -3.32 9.68 8.64
CA HIS A 102 -3.49 8.58 7.69
C HIS A 102 -2.71 7.33 8.10
N MET A 103 -3.19 6.18 7.61
CA MET A 103 -2.40 4.96 7.59
C MET A 103 -1.57 4.97 6.31
N TYR A 104 -0.26 4.78 6.43
CA TYR A 104 0.64 4.64 5.29
C TYR A 104 0.82 3.17 4.94
N ILE A 105 0.81 2.91 3.63
CA ILE A 105 0.89 1.57 3.06
C ILE A 105 2.22 1.46 2.33
N LEU A 106 3.11 0.60 2.83
CA LEU A 106 4.35 0.25 2.15
C LEU A 106 4.09 -0.93 1.23
N GLY A 107 4.25 -0.72 -0.07
CA GLY A 107 4.39 -1.79 -1.04
C GLY A 107 5.81 -2.33 -0.99
N MET A 108 5.93 -3.65 -0.83
CA MET A 108 7.22 -4.34 -0.72
C MET A 108 7.49 -5.17 -1.99
N GLY A 109 8.70 -5.71 -2.10
CA GLY A 109 9.06 -6.65 -3.17
C GLY A 109 8.77 -6.10 -4.58
N LYS A 110 8.05 -6.88 -5.39
CA LYS A 110 7.70 -6.50 -6.77
C LYS A 110 6.73 -5.32 -6.85
N LEU A 111 5.82 -5.19 -5.90
CA LEU A 111 4.90 -4.05 -5.82
C LEU A 111 5.65 -2.75 -5.51
N GLY A 112 6.54 -2.82 -4.53
CA GLY A 112 7.42 -1.71 -4.16
C GLY A 112 8.32 -1.27 -5.30
N GLY A 113 8.92 -2.24 -6.00
CA GLY A 113 9.77 -2.05 -7.19
C GLY A 113 9.03 -1.70 -8.50
N LYS A 114 7.69 -1.60 -8.50
CA LYS A 114 6.86 -1.34 -9.69
C LYS A 114 7.08 -2.35 -10.84
N GLU A 115 7.18 -3.62 -10.47
CA GLU A 115 7.48 -4.74 -11.38
C GLU A 115 6.56 -5.95 -11.12
N LEU A 116 5.30 -5.70 -10.76
CA LEU A 116 4.32 -6.78 -10.54
C LEU A 116 4.02 -7.53 -11.83
N ASN A 117 3.83 -8.84 -11.71
CA ASN A 117 3.33 -9.69 -12.78
C ASN A 117 1.88 -10.14 -12.48
N PHE A 118 1.22 -10.76 -13.46
CA PHE A 118 -0.22 -11.11 -13.41
C PHE A 118 -0.67 -11.95 -12.22
N SER A 119 0.21 -12.78 -11.67
CA SER A 119 -0.09 -13.73 -10.57
C SER A 119 0.67 -13.39 -9.28
N SER A 120 1.31 -12.21 -9.22
CA SER A 120 2.06 -11.82 -8.03
C SER A 120 1.11 -11.58 -6.84
N ASP A 121 1.58 -11.99 -5.67
CA ASP A 121 1.03 -11.54 -4.39
C ASP A 121 1.45 -10.08 -4.18
N ILE A 122 0.69 -9.36 -3.36
CA ILE A 122 1.04 -8.01 -2.91
C ILE A 122 1.53 -8.07 -1.48
N ASP A 123 2.82 -7.79 -1.31
CA ASP A 123 3.47 -7.71 -0.01
C ASP A 123 3.27 -6.30 0.57
N LEU A 124 2.59 -6.19 1.71
CA LEU A 124 2.24 -4.92 2.34
C LEU A 124 2.72 -4.82 3.79
N ILE A 125 3.10 -3.61 4.20
CA ILE A 125 3.28 -3.22 5.61
C ILE A 125 2.44 -1.97 5.86
N PHE A 126 1.73 -1.95 6.99
CA PHE A 126 0.91 -0.81 7.38
C PHE A 126 1.51 -0.11 8.59
N THR A 127 1.48 1.22 8.57
CA THR A 127 2.00 2.03 9.67
C THR A 127 1.26 3.36 9.77
N TYR A 128 1.29 4.02 10.93
CA TYR A 128 0.68 5.34 11.13
C TYR A 128 1.57 6.25 12.00
N PRO A 129 1.40 7.57 12.00
CA PRO A 129 2.30 8.49 12.71
C PRO A 129 2.41 8.27 14.21
N GLU A 130 1.32 8.50 14.97
CA GLU A 130 1.39 8.56 16.42
C GLU A 130 0.14 8.02 17.12
N LYS A 131 0.30 7.66 18.40
CA LYS A 131 -0.79 7.21 19.26
C LYS A 131 -1.74 8.38 19.58
N GLY A 132 -2.97 8.04 19.93
CA GLY A 132 -4.01 9.00 20.26
C GLY A 132 -5.38 8.35 20.15
N GLU A 133 -6.40 9.19 20.12
CA GLU A 133 -7.79 8.79 19.99
C GLU A 133 -8.48 9.55 18.84
N THR A 134 -9.45 8.89 18.22
CA THR A 134 -10.22 9.47 17.12
C THR A 134 -11.17 10.57 17.59
N GLN A 135 -11.35 11.61 16.77
CA GLN A 135 -12.18 12.77 17.09
C GLN A 135 -13.36 12.94 16.13
N GLY A 136 -14.48 13.48 16.62
CA GLY A 136 -15.66 13.83 15.81
C GLY A 136 -16.58 12.66 15.43
N GLY A 137 -16.38 11.47 16.02
CA GLY A 137 -17.20 10.28 15.78
C GLY A 137 -18.35 10.10 16.76
N ARG A 138 -19.21 9.11 16.50
CA ARG A 138 -20.23 8.65 17.47
C ARG A 138 -19.59 7.96 18.67
N LYS A 139 -18.41 7.36 18.48
CA LYS A 139 -17.63 6.66 19.50
C LYS A 139 -16.14 6.91 19.26
N SER A 140 -15.46 7.58 20.18
CA SER A 140 -14.00 7.67 20.19
C SER A 140 -13.37 6.30 20.42
N VAL A 141 -12.30 5.99 19.70
CA VAL A 141 -11.46 4.79 19.88
C VAL A 141 -9.99 5.16 19.74
N GLU A 142 -9.10 4.32 20.26
CA GLU A 142 -7.67 4.52 20.06
C GLU A 142 -7.28 4.44 18.57
N HIS A 143 -6.27 5.20 18.15
CA HIS A 143 -5.71 5.14 16.80
C HIS A 143 -5.31 3.71 16.42
N GLN A 144 -4.70 2.97 17.36
CA GLN A 144 -4.31 1.57 17.14
C GLN A 144 -5.54 0.70 16.80
N GLU A 145 -6.64 0.87 17.53
CA GLU A 145 -7.89 0.14 17.24
C GLU A 145 -8.46 0.53 15.87
N PHE A 146 -8.53 1.84 15.57
CA PHE A 146 -9.04 2.35 14.30
C PHE A 146 -8.26 1.81 13.11
N PHE A 147 -6.93 1.97 13.12
CA PHE A 147 -6.08 1.55 12.01
C PHE A 147 -5.97 0.04 11.89
N THR A 148 -6.04 -0.72 13.00
CA THR A 148 -6.12 -2.18 12.93
C THR A 148 -7.40 -2.64 12.23
N LYS A 149 -8.55 -2.04 12.54
CA LYS A 149 -9.82 -2.35 11.83
C LYS A 149 -9.75 -1.95 10.36
N LEU A 150 -9.17 -0.78 10.05
CA LEU A 150 -9.00 -0.33 8.67
C LEU A 150 -8.13 -1.29 7.87
N ALA A 151 -6.99 -1.71 8.42
CA ALA A 151 -6.10 -2.68 7.79
C ALA A 151 -6.79 -4.04 7.57
N GLN A 152 -7.53 -4.55 8.55
CA GLN A 152 -8.29 -5.79 8.40
C GLN A 152 -9.33 -5.70 7.27
N LYS A 153 -10.08 -4.60 7.19
CA LYS A 153 -11.05 -4.37 6.13
C LYS A 153 -10.41 -4.21 4.76
N LEU A 154 -9.27 -3.52 4.69
CA LEU A 154 -8.52 -3.37 3.45
C LEU A 154 -8.01 -4.72 2.93
N ILE A 155 -7.43 -5.54 3.81
CA ILE A 155 -7.02 -6.91 3.46
C ILE A 155 -8.23 -7.71 3.01
N GLN A 156 -9.37 -7.63 3.71
CA GLN A 156 -10.58 -8.35 3.32
C GLN A 156 -11.07 -7.92 1.94
N ALA A 157 -11.13 -6.62 1.66
CA ALA A 157 -11.60 -6.09 0.38
C ALA A 157 -10.77 -6.60 -0.80
N LEU A 158 -9.43 -6.67 -0.63
CA LEU A 158 -8.47 -7.09 -1.64
C LEU A 158 -8.37 -8.63 -1.77
N ASN A 159 -8.35 -9.35 -0.65
CA ASN A 159 -7.93 -10.75 -0.54
C ASN A 159 -9.09 -11.75 -0.42
N LYS A 160 -10.31 -11.34 -0.06
CA LYS A 160 -11.44 -12.29 0.00
C LYS A 160 -11.72 -12.88 -1.38
N VAL A 161 -12.05 -14.16 -1.48
CA VAL A 161 -12.58 -14.73 -2.73
C VAL A 161 -14.11 -14.58 -2.72
N THR A 162 -14.67 -13.92 -3.73
CA THR A 162 -16.12 -13.77 -3.97
C THR A 162 -16.49 -14.47 -5.28
N ASN A 163 -17.75 -14.33 -5.72
CA ASN A 163 -18.18 -14.85 -7.03
C ASN A 163 -17.41 -14.21 -8.19
N ASP A 164 -16.94 -12.97 -8.02
CA ASP A 164 -16.14 -12.22 -9.01
C ASP A 164 -14.63 -12.49 -8.88
N GLY A 165 -14.26 -13.45 -8.03
CA GLY A 165 -12.89 -13.82 -7.72
C GLY A 165 -12.27 -12.96 -6.61
N GLN A 166 -11.02 -12.54 -6.82
CA GLN A 166 -10.19 -11.85 -5.83
C GLN A 166 -9.41 -10.73 -6.53
N VAL A 167 -9.16 -9.62 -5.83
CA VAL A 167 -8.36 -8.52 -6.38
C VAL A 167 -6.88 -8.92 -6.41
N TYR A 168 -6.33 -9.21 -5.24
CA TYR A 168 -4.97 -9.71 -5.04
C TYR A 168 -4.88 -10.59 -3.80
N ARG A 169 -3.99 -11.59 -3.83
CA ARG A 169 -3.53 -12.25 -2.61
C ARG A 169 -2.63 -11.27 -1.85
N VAL A 170 -2.96 -11.02 -0.59
CA VAL A 170 -2.22 -10.08 0.27
C VAL A 170 -1.32 -10.86 1.21
N ASP A 171 -0.02 -10.51 1.21
CA ASP A 171 0.97 -11.03 2.12
C ASP A 171 1.43 -9.94 3.09
N MET A 172 1.35 -10.22 4.39
CA MET A 172 1.70 -9.30 5.48
C MET A 172 2.93 -9.77 6.27
N ARG A 173 3.63 -10.82 5.83
CA ARG A 173 4.69 -11.49 6.60
C ARG A 173 5.97 -10.66 6.73
N LEU A 174 6.16 -9.68 5.86
CA LEU A 174 7.32 -8.77 5.91
C LEU A 174 7.19 -7.67 6.98
N ARG A 175 6.04 -7.55 7.65
CA ARG A 175 5.86 -6.56 8.73
C ARG A 175 6.74 -6.90 9.95
N PRO A 176 7.08 -5.91 10.80
CA PRO A 176 7.80 -6.16 12.05
C PRO A 176 7.20 -7.30 12.86
N PHE A 177 8.08 -8.16 13.40
CA PHE A 177 7.72 -9.38 14.14
C PHE A 177 6.93 -10.44 13.33
N GLY A 178 6.83 -10.29 12.01
CA GLY A 178 6.15 -11.22 11.11
C GLY A 178 4.71 -11.50 11.52
N ASP A 179 4.29 -12.76 11.43
CA ASP A 179 2.91 -13.17 11.73
C ASP A 179 2.49 -12.97 13.19
N SER A 180 3.44 -12.90 14.11
CA SER A 180 3.18 -12.65 15.54
C SER A 180 3.08 -11.15 15.87
N GLY A 181 3.42 -10.28 14.93
CA GLY A 181 3.40 -8.83 15.11
C GLY A 181 2.01 -8.21 14.97
N PRO A 182 1.84 -7.00 15.53
CA PRO A 182 0.64 -6.20 15.27
C PRO A 182 0.48 -5.94 13.77
N LEU A 183 -0.76 -5.87 13.31
CA LEU A 183 -1.05 -5.67 11.88
C LEU A 183 -0.62 -4.28 11.39
N VAL A 184 -0.65 -3.29 12.27
CA VAL A 184 -0.27 -1.90 12.02
C VAL A 184 0.53 -1.38 13.22
N MET A 185 1.61 -0.65 12.98
CA MET A 185 2.42 -0.01 14.02
C MET A 185 2.45 1.50 13.88
N HIS A 186 2.65 2.22 14.99
CA HIS A 186 2.94 3.65 14.93
C HIS A 186 4.44 3.87 14.68
N PHE A 187 4.81 5.05 14.17
CA PHE A 187 6.18 5.33 13.72
C PHE A 187 7.24 5.13 14.80
N ALA A 188 6.98 5.55 16.05
CA ALA A 188 7.94 5.35 17.14
C ALA A 188 8.26 3.86 17.38
N ALA A 189 7.24 3.00 17.49
CA ALA A 189 7.49 1.55 17.65
C ALA A 189 8.10 0.90 16.39
N LEU A 190 7.78 1.43 15.20
CA LEU A 190 8.40 0.98 13.95
C LEU A 190 9.90 1.31 13.93
N GLU A 191 10.26 2.52 14.38
CA GLU A 191 11.64 2.97 14.52
C GLU A 191 12.41 2.12 15.53
N ASP A 192 11.87 1.93 16.73
CA ASP A 192 12.46 1.08 17.78
C ASP A 192 12.75 -0.33 17.24
N TYR A 193 11.80 -0.93 16.52
CA TYR A 193 11.98 -2.26 15.93
C TYR A 193 13.15 -2.31 14.94
N TYR A 194 13.21 -1.38 13.98
CA TYR A 194 14.27 -1.40 12.96
C TYR A 194 15.64 -1.01 13.51
N GLN A 195 15.70 -0.20 14.57
CA GLN A 195 16.94 0.13 15.26
C GLN A 195 17.47 -1.08 16.06
N ASP A 196 16.62 -1.71 16.87
CA ASP A 196 17.08 -2.69 17.87
C ASP A 196 17.01 -4.15 17.38
N GLN A 197 16.02 -4.51 16.56
CA GLN A 197 15.69 -5.89 16.22
C GLN A 197 15.76 -6.19 14.72
N GLY A 198 15.89 -5.16 13.88
CA GLY A 198 15.87 -5.26 12.43
C GLY A 198 17.01 -6.11 11.86
N ARG A 199 16.65 -7.24 11.24
CA ARG A 199 17.54 -8.27 10.71
C ARG A 199 18.14 -7.87 9.36
N HIS A 200 19.29 -8.46 9.01
CA HIS A 200 19.96 -8.17 7.73
C HIS A 200 19.07 -8.43 6.51
N TRP A 201 18.30 -9.51 6.50
CA TRP A 201 17.37 -9.81 5.40
C TRP A 201 16.25 -8.76 5.26
N GLU A 202 15.78 -8.16 6.36
CA GLU A 202 14.76 -7.11 6.33
C GLU A 202 15.29 -5.84 5.65
N ARG A 203 16.59 -5.56 5.79
CA ARG A 203 17.23 -4.43 5.08
C ARG A 203 17.19 -4.64 3.57
N PHE A 204 17.49 -5.86 3.11
CA PHE A 204 17.40 -6.20 1.68
C PHE A 204 15.96 -6.09 1.17
N ALA A 205 14.96 -6.52 1.96
CA ALA A 205 13.55 -6.34 1.60
C ALA A 205 13.17 -4.85 1.51
N MET A 206 13.66 -4.02 2.43
CA MET A 206 13.38 -2.58 2.47
C MET A 206 13.98 -1.77 1.32
N VAL A 207 14.95 -2.31 0.57
CA VAL A 207 15.47 -1.64 -0.64
C VAL A 207 14.36 -1.37 -1.65
N LYS A 208 13.34 -2.25 -1.73
CA LYS A 208 12.20 -2.06 -2.62
C LYS A 208 10.99 -1.42 -1.94
N ALA A 209 11.04 -1.11 -0.64
CA ALA A 209 9.90 -0.53 0.05
C ALA A 209 9.52 0.83 -0.54
N ARG A 210 8.23 1.02 -0.82
CA ARG A 210 7.69 2.27 -1.35
C ARG A 210 6.36 2.58 -0.71
N VAL A 211 6.17 3.84 -0.28
CA VAL A 211 4.86 4.33 0.17
C VAL A 211 3.92 4.42 -1.03
N ILE A 212 2.81 3.68 -1.00
CA ILE A 212 1.82 3.62 -2.10
C ILE A 212 0.93 4.86 -2.09
N ASN A 213 0.49 5.29 -0.91
CA ASN A 213 -0.26 6.52 -0.70
C ASN A 213 0.65 7.70 -0.34
N ASP A 214 1.75 7.88 -1.09
CA ASP A 214 2.66 9.01 -0.89
C ASP A 214 1.99 10.32 -1.32
N ASP A 215 1.68 11.16 -0.34
CA ASP A 215 1.06 12.48 -0.49
C ASP A 215 2.07 13.63 -0.33
N ASN A 216 3.37 13.33 -0.25
CA ASN A 216 4.46 14.26 0.09
C ASN A 216 4.30 14.99 1.43
N SER A 217 3.47 14.48 2.34
CA SER A 217 3.25 15.04 3.67
C SER A 217 4.51 14.99 4.55
N GLN A 218 4.45 15.69 5.67
CA GLN A 218 5.50 15.64 6.68
C GLN A 218 5.64 14.23 7.30
N ASP A 219 4.53 13.51 7.44
CA ASP A 219 4.52 12.13 7.92
C ASP A 219 5.26 11.19 6.97
N VAL A 220 5.08 11.33 5.65
CA VAL A 220 5.84 10.52 4.68
C VAL A 220 7.33 10.83 4.77
N LYS A 221 7.70 12.10 4.96
CA LYS A 221 9.10 12.48 5.18
C LYS A 221 9.66 11.87 6.46
N TRP A 222 8.88 11.85 7.54
CA TRP A 222 9.25 11.22 8.81
C TRP A 222 9.38 9.71 8.68
N LEU A 223 8.43 9.04 8.02
CA LEU A 223 8.54 7.60 7.73
C LEU A 223 9.79 7.29 6.91
N LYS A 224 10.10 8.09 5.88
CA LYS A 224 11.34 7.95 5.10
C LYS A 224 12.59 8.18 5.95
N SER A 225 12.57 9.07 6.94
CA SER A 225 13.73 9.28 7.83
C SER A 225 13.96 8.11 8.79
N ILE A 226 12.92 7.31 9.09
CA ILE A 226 13.06 6.06 9.86
C ILE A 226 13.60 4.93 8.96
N LEU A 227 13.01 4.76 7.77
CA LEU A 227 13.34 3.65 6.88
C LEU A 227 14.72 3.80 6.21
N HIS A 228 15.10 5.02 5.81
CA HIS A 228 16.33 5.23 5.05
C HIS A 228 17.61 4.83 5.81
N PRO A 229 17.84 5.21 7.08
CA PRO A 229 19.01 4.78 7.85
C PRO A 229 19.04 3.27 8.12
N PHE A 230 17.86 2.64 8.25
CA PHE A 230 17.75 1.20 8.38
C PHE A 230 18.17 0.49 7.08
N THR A 231 17.68 0.94 5.94
CA THR A 231 17.98 0.34 4.63
C THR A 231 19.42 0.59 4.19
N PHE A 232 19.89 1.84 4.31
CA PHE A 232 21.20 2.28 3.81
C PHE A 232 22.07 2.79 4.95
N ARG A 233 22.84 1.88 5.56
CA ARG A 233 23.80 2.24 6.61
C ARG A 233 24.89 3.15 6.04
N ARG A 234 25.29 4.15 6.83
CA ARG A 234 26.43 5.04 6.50
C ARG A 234 27.79 4.36 6.68
N TYR A 235 27.87 3.36 7.56
CA TYR A 235 29.10 2.64 7.88
C TYR A 235 28.86 1.13 7.79
N LEU A 236 29.78 0.44 7.11
CA LEU A 236 29.84 -1.02 7.04
C LEU A 236 31.04 -1.46 7.87
N ASP A 237 30.82 -2.31 8.87
CA ASP A 237 31.88 -2.97 9.61
C ASP A 237 32.04 -4.43 9.14
N PHE A 238 33.18 -5.05 9.46
CA PHE A 238 33.47 -6.43 9.06
C PHE A 238 32.48 -7.45 9.64
N THR A 239 31.88 -7.16 10.81
CA THR A 239 30.83 -8.01 11.41
C THR A 239 29.54 -8.03 10.59
N THR A 240 29.39 -7.15 9.61
CA THR A 240 28.26 -7.12 8.68
C THR A 240 28.38 -8.19 7.57
N LEU A 241 29.56 -8.78 7.35
CA LEU A 241 29.80 -9.78 6.28
C LEU A 241 29.64 -11.24 6.75
N ASP A 242 29.68 -11.48 8.06
CA ASP A 242 29.69 -12.83 8.65
C ASP A 242 28.30 -13.31 9.13
N ALA A 243 27.22 -12.58 8.78
CA ALA A 243 25.85 -12.81 9.27
C ALA A 243 24.86 -13.26 8.17
#